data_AF-R7ZM53-F1
#
_entry.id   AF-R7ZM53-F1
#
_cell.length_a   1.000
_cell.length_b   1.000
_cell.length_c   1.000
_cell.angle_alpha   90.00
_cell.angle_beta   90.00
_cell.angle_gamma   90.00
#
_symmetry.space_group_name_H-M   'P 1'
#
loop_
_entity.id
_entity.type
_entity.pdbx_description
1 polymer ?
#
loop_
_entity_poly.entity_id
_entity_poly.type
_entity_poly.pdbx_seq_one_letter_code
_entity_poly.pdbx_strand_id
1 'polypeptide(L)' 'MDRFRKRLKLVSVVFVLVLMTFGSHGSFNPVEVGFYTSIGAGILFYFLTLYGFRALIEKRIKK' A
#
# COMPACT_ATOMS: atom_id res chain seq x y z
N MET A 1 -14.94 8.25 7.13
CA MET A 1 -13.68 7.89 6.41
C MET A 1 -12.74 7.02 7.25
N ASP A 2 -12.88 7.02 8.57
CA ASP A 2 -11.93 6.38 9.49
C ASP A 2 -11.88 4.86 9.41
N ARG A 3 -13.04 4.20 9.21
CA ARG A 3 -13.10 2.74 9.02
C ARG A 3 -12.38 2.31 7.73
N PHE A 4 -12.55 3.07 6.65
CA PHE A 4 -11.86 2.81 5.38
C PHE A 4 -10.36 3.00 5.53
N ARG A 5 -9.91 4.09 6.16
CA ARG A 5 -8.48 4.34 6.43
C ARG A 5 -7.85 3.26 7.31
N LYS A 6 -8.55 2.79 8.35
CA LYS A 6 -8.07 1.68 9.20
C LYS A 6 -7.91 0.38 8.40
N ARG A 7 -8.90 0.02 7.59
CA ARG A 7 -8.83 -1.17 6.72
C ARG A 7 -7.71 -1.04 5.68
N LEU A 8 -7.57 0.13 5.07
CA LEU A 8 -6.54 0.37 4.06
C LEU A 8 -5.13 0.27 4.65
N LYS A 9 -4.91 0.79 5.87
CA LYS A 9 -3.64 0.61 6.59
C LYS A 9 -3.33 -0.87 6.81
N LEU A 10 -4.31 -1.63 7.30
CA LEU A 10 -4.14 -3.06 7.56
C LEU A 10 -3.81 -3.82 6.27
N VAL A 11 -4.54 -3.57 5.19
CA VAL A 11 -4.28 -4.18 3.87
C VAL A 11 -2.89 -3.79 3.36
N SER A 12 -2.46 -2.55 3.55
CA SER A 12 -1.13 -2.10 3.10
C SER A 12 -0.01 -2.79 3.87
N VAL A 13 -0.17 -3.00 5.19
CA VAL A 13 0.81 -3.77 5.98
C VAL A 13 0.87 -5.22 5.52
N VAL A 14 -0.28 -5.86 5.30
CA VAL A 14 -0.35 -7.22 4.76
C VAL A 14 0.31 -7.28 3.38
N PHE A 15 0.10 -6.27 2.53
CA PHE A 15 0.70 -6.18 1.22
C PHE A 15 2.23 -6.05 1.28
N VAL A 16 2.78 -5.24 2.20
CA VAL A 16 4.23 -5.17 2.45
C VAL A 16 4.78 -6.54 2.84
N LEU A 17 4.11 -7.24 3.76
CA LEU A 17 4.53 -8.58 4.19
C LEU A 17 4.51 -9.55 3.01
N VAL A 18 3.46 -9.53 2.18
CA VAL A 18 3.39 -10.36 0.96
C VAL A 18 4.54 -10.04 0.00
N LEU A 19 4.86 -8.77 -0.21
CA LEU A 19 5.99 -8.36 -1.05
C LEU A 19 7.34 -8.79 -0.48
N MET A 20 7.51 -8.75 0.84
CA MET A 20 8.72 -9.25 1.50
C MET A 20 8.87 -10.76 1.38
N THR A 21 7.76 -11.52 1.47
CA THR A 21 7.80 -12.99 1.42
C THR A 21 7.86 -13.54 0.00
N PHE A 22 7.14 -12.93 -0.94
CA PHE A 22 6.92 -13.48 -2.30
C PHE A 22 7.40 -12.56 -3.42
N GLY A 23 7.90 -11.37 -3.11
CA GLY A 23 8.50 -10.49 -4.11
C GLY A 23 9.75 -11.12 -4.71
N SER A 24 9.98 -10.92 -6.00
CA SER A 24 11.19 -11.40 -6.68
C SER A 24 12.48 -10.88 -6.04
N HIS A 25 12.41 -9.71 -5.40
CA HIS A 25 13.46 -9.11 -4.59
C HIS A 25 12.97 -8.91 -3.15
N GLY A 26 11.99 -9.69 -2.68
CA GLY A 26 11.45 -9.59 -1.33
C GLY A 26 12.49 -10.02 -0.30
N SER A 27 12.65 -9.23 0.76
CA SER A 27 13.55 -9.59 1.86
C SER A 27 13.05 -9.04 3.19
N PHE A 28 13.24 -9.82 4.25
CA PHE A 28 13.03 -9.40 5.63
C PHE A 28 14.30 -8.82 6.26
N ASN A 29 15.44 -8.86 5.55
CA ASN A 29 16.73 -8.38 6.04
C ASN A 29 16.89 -6.87 5.76
N PRO A 30 17.07 -6.02 6.78
CA PRO A 30 17.20 -4.57 6.60
C PRO A 30 18.50 -4.14 5.91
N VAL A 31 19.44 -5.06 5.67
CA VAL A 31 20.66 -4.77 4.88
C VAL A 31 20.39 -4.89 3.37
N GLU A 32 19.35 -5.63 2.99
CA GLU A 32 19.03 -5.88 1.59
C GLU A 32 18.10 -4.80 1.02
N VAL A 33 18.38 -4.40 -0.23
CA VAL A 33 17.57 -3.42 -0.96
C VAL A 33 16.10 -3.85 -1.03
N GLY A 34 15.87 -5.17 -1.09
CA GLY A 34 14.57 -5.82 -1.10
C GLY A 34 13.61 -5.41 0.02
N PHE A 35 14.17 -5.20 1.22
CA PHE A 35 13.42 -4.78 2.40
C PHE A 35 12.85 -3.37 2.21
N TYR A 36 13.69 -2.43 1.80
CA TYR A 36 13.28 -1.04 1.55
C TYR A 36 12.35 -0.91 0.35
N THR A 37 12.58 -1.70 -0.72
CA THR A 37 11.68 -1.70 -1.89
C THR A 37 10.30 -2.22 -1.52
N SER A 38 10.19 -3.23 -0.65
CA SER A 38 8.90 -3.78 -0.21
C SER A 38 8.14 -2.78 0.65
N ILE A 39 8.82 -2.08 1.57
CA ILE A 39 8.24 -0.99 2.37
C ILE A 39 7.77 0.15 1.47
N GLY A 40 8.64 0.61 0.56
CA GLY A 40 8.32 1.70 -0.37
C GLY A 40 7.13 1.37 -1.25
N ALA A 41 7.05 0.16 -1.80
CA ALA A 41 5.92 -0.31 -2.59
C ALA A 41 4.61 -0.34 -1.78
N GLY A 42 4.65 -0.73 -0.51
CA GLY A 42 3.46 -0.68 0.35
C GLY A 42 2.99 0.74 0.69
N ILE A 43 3.92 1.66 0.93
CA ILE A 43 3.60 3.08 1.13
C ILE A 43 2.98 3.67 -0.14
N LEU A 44 3.59 3.39 -1.30
CA LEU A 44 3.08 3.83 -2.59
C LEU A 44 1.68 3.29 -2.86
N PHE A 45 1.46 1.99 -2.60
CA PHE A 45 0.15 1.34 -2.73
C PHE A 45 -0.90 2.00 -1.83
N TYR A 46 -0.57 2.32 -0.57
CA TYR A 46 -1.46 3.01 0.35
C TYR A 46 -1.91 4.37 -0.21
N PHE A 47 -0.97 5.19 -0.67
CA PHE A 47 -1.27 6.52 -1.20
C PHE A 47 -2.05 6.45 -2.52
N LEU A 48 -1.63 5.60 -3.46
CA LEU A 48 -2.34 5.41 -4.73
C LEU A 48 -3.79 4.99 -4.49
N THR A 49 -4.02 4.06 -3.57
CA THR A 49 -5.37 3.61 -3.26
C THR A 49 -6.18 4.72 -2.58
N LEU A 50 -5.58 5.47 -1.65
CA LEU A 50 -6.26 6.57 -0.95
C LEU A 50 -6.65 7.70 -1.92
N TYR A 51 -5.72 8.17 -2.76
CA TYR A 51 -5.96 9.23 -3.72
C TYR A 51 -6.84 8.76 -4.88
N GLY A 52 -6.65 7.54 -5.38
CA GLY A 52 -7.47 6.95 -6.42
C GLY A 52 -8.93 6.80 -6.01
N PHE A 53 -9.21 6.30 -4.81
CA PHE A 53 -10.58 6.25 -4.29
C PHE A 53 -11.18 7.64 -4.08
N ARG A 54 -10.39 8.61 -3.60
CA ARG A 54 -10.86 9.99 -3.43
C ARG A 54 -11.24 10.62 -4.77
N ALA A 55 -10.41 10.46 -5.80
CA ALA A 55 -10.69 10.94 -7.15
C ALA A 55 -11.93 10.29 -7.78
N LEU A 56 -12.12 8.98 -7.55
CA LEU A 56 -13.33 8.26 -7.99
C LEU A 56 -14.60 8.77 -7.31
N ILE A 57 -14.54 9.03 -6.00
CA ILE A 57 -15.67 9.57 -5.24
C ILE A 57 -15.99 11.00 -5.71
N GLU A 58 -14.99 11.87 -5.87
CA GLU A 58 -15.18 13.23 -6.36
C GLU A 58 -15.77 13.27 -7.77
N LYS A 59 -15.33 12.37 -8.68
CA LYS A 59 -15.94 12.22 -10.01
C LYS A 59 -17.39 11.71 -9.95
N ARG A 60 -17.73 10.87 -8.98
CA ARG A 60 -19.09 10.33 -8.82
C ARG A 60 -20.07 11.37 -8.26
N ILE A 61 -19.60 12.33 -7.46
CA ILE A 61 -20.43 13.40 -6.88
C ILE A 61 -20.69 14.53 -7.90
N LYS A 62 -19.79 14.74 -8.87
CA LYS A 62 -19.93 15.75 -9.93
C LYS A 62 -20.83 15.33 -11.10
N LYS A 63 -21.38 14.12 -11.08
CA LYS A 63 -22.22 13.56 -12.15
C LYS A 63 -23.64 13.41 -11.67
#